data_AF-A0A7C9E0L9-F1
#
_entry.id   AF-A0A7C9E0L9-F1
#
_cell.length_a   1.000
_cell.length_b   1.000
_cell.length_c   1.000
_cell.angle_alpha   90.00
_cell.angle_beta   90.00
_cell.angle_gamma   90.00
#
_symmetry.space_group_name_H-M   'P 1'
#
loop_
_entity.id
_entity.type
_entity.pdbx_description
1 polymer ?
#
loop_
_entity_poly.entity_id
_entity_poly.type
_entity_poly.pdbx_seq_one_letter_code
_entity_poly.pdbx_strand_id
1 'polypeptide(L)'
;VSRDLDQCGVPSITSSRSDTAKDERFGTSSPHDLLELAALVFYRACATMNKLPLAEKRARKENAATCLREGLMRGNPSWHATLCYLCCNYGTRLAKDLFIYWFDGICSSFGRILSDANMEHSYDGLLWTLRSLRKLFFLLLPIVSGEKVSPKSPSTLNKIPWGWLTVWSCLVHGLPMFSNVS
;
A
#
# COMPACT_ATOMS: atom_id res chain seq x y z
N VAL A 1 13.62 -5.96 58.56
CA VAL A 1 14.83 -5.19 58.22
C VAL A 1 15.61 -5.99 57.17
N SER A 2 15.84 -5.38 56.00
CA SER A 2 16.76 -5.73 54.87
C SER A 2 16.50 -7.05 54.09
N ARG A 3 16.22 -7.02 52.76
CA ARG A 3 17.11 -6.79 51.57
C ARG A 3 18.12 -7.93 51.39
N ASP A 4 18.43 -8.54 50.25
CA ASP A 4 18.12 -8.38 48.80
C ASP A 4 18.48 -9.70 48.05
N LEU A 5 18.04 -9.75 46.80
CA LEU A 5 18.25 -10.61 45.61
C LEU A 5 19.53 -11.47 45.36
N ASP A 6 19.35 -12.34 44.35
CA ASP A 6 20.28 -12.95 43.37
C ASP A 6 20.88 -14.34 43.65
N GLN A 7 20.62 -15.31 42.75
CA GLN A 7 21.58 -15.64 41.69
C GLN A 7 21.09 -16.71 40.70
N CYS A 8 21.56 -16.50 39.47
CA CYS A 8 21.32 -17.18 38.20
C CYS A 8 21.85 -18.63 38.18
N GLY A 9 21.06 -19.59 37.71
CA GLY A 9 21.51 -20.93 37.37
C GLY A 9 21.97 -21.01 35.91
N VAL A 10 23.27 -21.22 35.69
CA VAL A 10 23.89 -21.51 34.38
C VAL A 10 23.67 -22.98 34.02
N PRO A 11 23.67 -23.34 32.72
CA PRO A 11 24.68 -24.33 32.34
C PRO A 11 25.44 -24.00 31.05
N SER A 12 26.76 -24.17 31.18
CA SER A 12 27.72 -24.71 30.23
C SER A 12 27.87 -24.07 28.85
N ILE A 13 28.94 -23.28 28.77
CA ILE A 13 29.69 -22.95 27.54
C ILE A 13 30.25 -24.26 26.96
N THR A 14 29.77 -24.67 25.79
CA THR A 14 30.60 -25.42 24.83
C THR A 14 31.03 -24.46 23.74
N SER A 15 32.33 -24.21 23.67
CA SER A 15 32.92 -23.42 22.59
C SER A 15 32.86 -24.22 21.30
N SER A 16 32.16 -23.74 20.28
CA SER A 16 32.50 -24.04 18.89
C SER A 16 33.04 -22.75 18.26
N ARG A 17 34.36 -22.61 18.34
CA ARG A 17 35.13 -21.67 17.55
C ARG A 17 35.13 -22.19 16.11
N SER A 18 34.39 -21.55 15.22
CA SER A 18 34.61 -21.64 13.77
C SER A 18 34.90 -20.24 13.24
N ASP A 19 36.10 -20.12 12.68
CA ASP A 19 36.68 -18.92 12.11
C ASP A 19 35.86 -18.32 10.96
N THR A 20 35.86 -17.00 10.94
CA THR A 20 35.66 -16.07 9.80
C THR A 20 35.04 -16.63 8.51
N ALA A 21 33.75 -16.38 8.36
CA ALA A 21 33.24 -15.71 7.18
C ALA A 21 32.39 -14.54 7.66
N LYS A 22 32.68 -13.33 7.19
CA LYS A 22 31.73 -12.20 7.25
C LYS A 22 30.51 -12.60 6.41
N ASP A 23 29.63 -13.38 7.01
CA ASP A 23 28.25 -13.47 6.57
C ASP A 23 27.62 -12.18 7.07
N GLU A 24 27.67 -11.15 6.22
CA GLU A 24 26.80 -9.97 6.33
C GLU A 24 25.37 -10.51 6.21
N ARG A 25 24.87 -11.07 7.31
CA ARG A 25 23.47 -11.41 7.46
C ARG A 25 22.76 -10.07 7.41
N PHE A 26 22.34 -9.69 6.21
CA PHE A 26 21.30 -8.70 6.00
C PHE A 26 20.22 -9.06 7.00
N GLY A 27 20.11 -8.25 8.06
CA GLY A 27 19.12 -8.48 9.10
C GLY A 27 17.80 -8.67 8.40
N THR A 28 17.09 -9.75 8.72
CA THR A 28 15.76 -10.02 8.18
C THR A 28 14.90 -8.80 8.48
N SER A 29 14.69 -7.95 7.47
CA SER A 29 13.92 -6.73 7.60
C SER A 29 12.49 -7.09 7.99
N SER A 30 11.90 -6.33 8.90
CA SER A 30 10.51 -6.57 9.24
C SER A 30 9.64 -6.35 7.99
N PRO A 31 8.48 -7.03 7.87
CA PRO A 31 7.56 -6.80 6.75
C PRO A 31 7.18 -5.31 6.60
N HIS A 32 7.17 -4.56 7.70
CA HIS A 32 6.92 -3.12 7.70
C HIS A 32 8.06 -2.32 7.04
N ASP A 33 9.32 -2.67 7.30
CA ASP A 33 10.49 -2.00 6.69
C ASP A 33 10.51 -2.21 5.18
N LEU A 34 10.13 -3.41 4.72
CA LEU A 34 10.02 -3.72 3.30
C LEU A 34 8.90 -2.92 2.61
N LEU A 35 7.75 -2.77 3.26
CA LEU A 35 6.64 -1.97 2.74
C LEU A 35 6.97 -0.47 2.69
N GLU A 36 7.66 0.03 3.71
CA GLU A 36 8.14 1.42 3.71
C GLU A 36 9.18 1.67 2.61
N LEU A 37 10.12 0.74 2.44
CA LEU A 37 11.10 0.80 1.35
C LEU A 37 10.40 0.74 -0.02
N ALA A 38 9.44 -0.16 -0.21
CA ALA A 38 8.67 -0.24 -1.44
C ALA A 38 7.94 1.08 -1.73
N ALA A 39 7.28 1.67 -0.73
CA ALA A 39 6.63 2.98 -0.86
C ALA A 39 7.63 4.08 -1.24
N LEU A 40 8.82 4.10 -0.63
CA LEU A 40 9.89 5.05 -0.99
C LEU A 40 10.35 4.87 -2.43
N VAL A 41 10.55 3.63 -2.90
CA VAL A 41 10.95 3.33 -4.28
C VAL A 41 9.88 3.79 -5.26
N PHE A 42 8.60 3.50 -5.00
CA PHE A 42 7.49 3.96 -5.83
C PHE A 42 7.37 5.47 -5.85
N TYR A 43 7.52 6.12 -4.69
CA TYR A 43 7.55 7.58 -4.60
C TYR A 43 8.66 8.16 -5.48
N ARG A 44 9.89 7.66 -5.37
CA ARG A 44 11.03 8.14 -6.17
C ARG A 44 10.79 7.91 -7.66
N ALA A 45 10.27 6.75 -8.04
CA ALA A 45 9.96 6.43 -9.44
C ALA A 45 8.87 7.34 -10.02
N CYS A 46 7.84 7.68 -9.24
CA CYS A 46 6.77 8.59 -9.68
C CYS A 46 7.21 10.06 -9.66
N ALA A 47 8.03 10.47 -8.69
CA ALA A 47 8.46 11.87 -8.53
C ALA A 47 9.56 12.28 -9.54
N THR A 48 10.41 11.33 -9.96
CA THR A 48 11.47 11.59 -10.95
C THR A 48 10.93 11.80 -12.36
N MET A 49 9.74 11.26 -12.67
CA MET A 49 9.03 11.49 -13.94
C MET A 49 8.68 12.97 -14.19
N ASN A 50 8.58 13.78 -13.13
CA ASN A 50 8.24 15.20 -13.24
C ASN A 50 9.46 16.12 -13.48
N LYS A 51 10.70 15.59 -13.49
CA LYS A 51 11.92 16.40 -13.47
C LYS A 51 12.83 16.28 -14.69
N LEU A 52 12.65 15.28 -15.56
CA LEU A 52 13.58 15.04 -16.66
C LEU A 52 12.99 15.48 -18.00
N PRO A 53 13.61 16.44 -18.74
CA PRO A 53 13.28 16.69 -20.12
C PRO A 53 13.50 15.41 -20.94
N LEU A 54 12.50 15.05 -21.74
CA LEU A 54 12.47 13.94 -22.69
C LEU A 54 13.62 14.01 -23.70
N ALA A 55 14.81 13.59 -23.30
CA ALA A 55 15.97 13.51 -24.20
C ALA A 55 16.86 12.31 -23.85
N GLU A 56 16.28 11.16 -23.51
CA GLU A 56 17.06 9.93 -23.56
C GLU A 56 16.17 8.74 -23.91
N LYS A 57 16.44 8.22 -25.11
CA LYS A 57 15.89 7.00 -25.70
C LYS A 57 16.21 5.81 -24.80
N ARG A 58 15.40 5.56 -23.76
CA ARG A 58 15.56 4.40 -22.87
C ARG A 58 14.44 3.40 -23.12
N ALA A 59 14.84 2.15 -23.31
CA ALA A 59 14.00 0.98 -23.47
C ALA A 59 12.78 1.05 -22.55
N ARG A 60 11.60 0.85 -23.14
CA ARG A 60 10.25 0.64 -22.58
C ARG A 60 10.20 0.40 -21.06
N LYS A 61 10.54 1.43 -20.27
CA LYS A 61 10.53 1.33 -18.81
C LYS A 61 9.08 1.42 -18.39
N GLU A 62 8.57 0.37 -17.77
CA GLU A 62 7.21 0.32 -17.26
C GLU A 62 6.96 1.52 -16.34
N ASN A 63 5.87 2.26 -16.60
CA ASN A 63 5.52 3.41 -15.78
C ASN A 63 5.15 2.90 -14.39
N ALA A 64 5.89 3.32 -13.36
CA ALA A 64 5.68 2.87 -11.99
C ALA A 64 4.23 3.09 -11.51
N ALA A 65 3.56 4.14 -12.00
CA ALA A 65 2.16 4.36 -11.72
C ALA A 65 1.26 3.27 -12.32
N THR A 66 1.55 2.83 -13.55
CA THR A 66 0.84 1.74 -14.23
C THR A 66 1.11 0.40 -13.55
N CYS A 67 2.36 0.10 -13.21
CA CYS A 67 2.74 -1.12 -12.50
C CYS A 67 1.97 -1.25 -11.17
N LEU A 68 1.95 -0.17 -10.37
CA LEU A 68 1.19 -0.15 -9.12
C LEU A 68 -0.31 -0.32 -9.37
N ARG A 69 -0.88 0.33 -10.39
CA ARG A 69 -2.30 0.16 -10.74
C ARG A 69 -2.63 -1.29 -11.09
N GLU A 70 -1.83 -1.93 -11.93
CA GLU A 70 -2.06 -3.33 -12.31
C GLU A 70 -1.96 -4.26 -11.11
N GLY A 71 -1.01 -4.02 -10.21
CA GLY A 71 -0.88 -4.73 -8.95
C GLY A 71 -2.11 -4.59 -8.05
N LEU A 72 -2.62 -3.36 -7.88
CA LEU A 72 -3.84 -3.08 -7.14
C LEU A 72 -5.06 -3.76 -7.77
N MET A 73 -5.15 -3.72 -9.10
CA MET A 73 -6.26 -4.36 -9.81
C MET A 73 -6.25 -5.87 -9.58
N ARG A 74 -5.07 -6.52 -9.54
CA ARG A 74 -4.94 -7.95 -9.25
C ARG A 74 -5.37 -8.33 -7.82
N GLY A 75 -5.55 -7.38 -6.90
CA GLY A 75 -6.01 -7.66 -5.54
C GLY A 75 -4.94 -8.20 -4.60
N ASN A 76 -3.65 -8.12 -4.95
CA ASN A 76 -2.60 -8.65 -4.08
C ASN A 76 -2.44 -7.77 -2.82
N PRO A 77 -2.46 -8.36 -1.60
CA PRO A 77 -2.35 -7.61 -0.36
C PRO A 77 -1.13 -6.66 -0.29
N SER A 78 0.02 -7.08 -0.83
CA SER A 78 1.27 -6.32 -0.79
C SER A 78 1.20 -5.02 -1.61
N TRP A 79 0.47 -5.00 -2.73
CA TRP A 79 0.27 -3.80 -3.54
C TRP A 79 -0.61 -2.79 -2.81
N HIS A 80 -1.68 -3.25 -2.18
CA HIS A 80 -2.53 -2.38 -1.35
C HIS A 80 -1.78 -1.88 -0.12
N ALA A 81 -1.01 -2.74 0.56
CA ALA A 81 -0.17 -2.32 1.68
C ALA A 81 0.86 -1.25 1.25
N THR A 82 1.56 -1.46 0.13
CA THR A 82 2.51 -0.49 -0.43
C THR A 82 1.83 0.85 -0.75
N LEU A 83 0.65 0.83 -1.37
CA LEU A 83 -0.13 2.03 -1.64
C LEU A 83 -0.53 2.75 -0.34
N CYS A 84 -0.94 2.01 0.69
CA CYS A 84 -1.30 2.58 1.98
C CYS A 84 -0.11 3.36 2.58
N TYR A 85 1.08 2.76 2.59
CA TYR A 85 2.32 3.42 3.05
C TYR A 85 2.70 4.61 2.16
N LEU A 86 2.55 4.48 0.84
CA LEU A 86 2.78 5.56 -0.11
C LEU A 86 1.89 6.77 0.18
N CYS A 87 0.60 6.53 0.45
CA CYS A 87 -0.36 7.57 0.82
C CYS A 87 -0.03 8.19 2.18
N CYS A 88 0.37 7.39 3.17
CA CYS A 88 0.71 7.87 4.51
C CYS A 88 1.96 8.75 4.53
N ASN A 89 3.02 8.32 3.84
CA ASN A 89 4.34 8.93 3.97
C ASN A 89 4.61 9.99 2.90
N TYR A 90 3.99 9.87 1.72
CA TYR A 90 4.29 10.70 0.55
C TYR A 90 3.04 11.31 -0.11
N GLY A 91 1.86 11.19 0.52
CA GLY A 91 0.57 11.64 -0.01
C GLY A 91 0.52 13.11 -0.46
N THR A 92 1.20 14.00 0.27
CA THR A 92 1.25 15.44 -0.03
C THR A 92 2.29 15.80 -1.08
N ARG A 93 3.21 14.89 -1.42
CA ARG A 93 4.37 15.12 -2.30
C ARG A 93 4.17 14.57 -3.71
N LEU A 94 3.07 13.84 -3.94
CA LEU A 94 2.73 13.22 -5.22
C LEU A 94 1.61 13.99 -5.93
N ALA A 95 1.61 13.90 -7.27
CA ALA A 95 0.57 14.51 -8.10
C ALA A 95 -0.78 13.86 -7.81
N LYS A 96 -1.83 14.69 -7.70
CA LYS A 96 -3.18 14.24 -7.37
C LYS A 96 -3.77 13.27 -8.41
N ASP A 97 -3.43 13.46 -9.69
CA ASP A 97 -3.85 12.59 -10.79
C ASP A 97 -3.43 11.12 -10.60
N LEU A 98 -2.30 10.87 -9.92
CA LEU A 98 -1.84 9.51 -9.61
C LEU A 98 -2.79 8.81 -8.63
N PHE A 99 -3.24 9.53 -7.60
CA PHE A 99 -4.19 8.97 -6.64
C PHE A 99 -5.54 8.68 -7.27
N ILE A 100 -6.01 9.53 -8.19
CA ILE A 100 -7.23 9.28 -8.97
C ILE A 100 -7.06 8.03 -9.85
N TYR A 101 -5.91 7.90 -10.51
CA TYR A 101 -5.59 6.76 -11.37
C TYR A 101 -5.53 5.43 -10.62
N TRP A 102 -4.92 5.39 -9.42
CA TRP A 102 -4.88 4.19 -8.58
C TRP A 102 -6.24 3.89 -7.94
N PHE A 103 -6.97 4.92 -7.50
CA PHE A 103 -8.32 4.77 -6.97
C PHE A 103 -9.26 4.14 -8.00
N ASP A 104 -9.24 4.62 -9.24
CA ASP A 104 -10.01 4.04 -10.36
C ASP A 104 -9.71 2.56 -10.58
N GLY A 105 -8.44 2.16 -10.47
CA GLY A 105 -8.03 0.75 -10.53
C GLY A 105 -8.60 -0.10 -9.38
N ILE A 106 -8.57 0.41 -8.15
CA ILE A 106 -9.17 -0.29 -7.00
C ILE A 106 -10.68 -0.42 -7.21
N CYS A 107 -11.38 0.65 -7.56
CA CYS A 107 -12.83 0.62 -7.79
C CYS A 107 -13.23 -0.40 -8.85
N SER A 108 -12.47 -0.49 -9.94
CA SER A 108 -12.72 -1.43 -11.05
C SER A 108 -12.54 -2.90 -10.65
N SER A 109 -11.84 -3.18 -9.56
CA SER A 109 -11.52 -4.55 -9.11
C SER A 109 -12.10 -4.88 -7.73
N PHE A 110 -12.68 -3.90 -7.02
CA PHE A 110 -13.07 -4.05 -5.62
C PHE A 110 -14.10 -5.15 -5.39
N GLY A 111 -15.11 -5.28 -6.27
CA GLY A 111 -16.08 -6.36 -6.19
C GLY A 111 -15.45 -7.75 -6.28
N ARG A 112 -14.43 -7.91 -7.14
CA ARG A 112 -13.65 -9.16 -7.23
C ARG A 112 -12.84 -9.39 -5.96
N ILE A 113 -12.10 -8.38 -5.49
CA ILE A 113 -11.29 -8.48 -4.26
C ILE A 113 -12.14 -8.93 -3.06
N LEU A 114 -13.34 -8.36 -2.93
CA LEU A 114 -14.30 -8.72 -1.89
C LEU A 114 -14.79 -10.16 -2.03
N SER A 115 -15.15 -10.57 -3.26
CA SER A 115 -15.57 -11.94 -3.55
C SER A 115 -14.47 -12.96 -3.28
N ASP A 116 -13.24 -12.69 -3.72
CA ASP A 116 -12.08 -13.58 -3.53
C ASP A 116 -11.78 -13.76 -2.03
N ALA A 117 -11.78 -12.66 -1.26
CA ALA A 117 -11.58 -12.70 0.19
C ALA A 117 -12.65 -13.57 0.90
N ASN A 118 -13.89 -13.52 0.43
CA ASN A 118 -14.97 -14.34 0.96
C ASN A 118 -14.82 -15.82 0.58
N MET A 119 -14.46 -16.12 -0.66
CA MET A 119 -14.26 -17.49 -1.15
C MET A 119 -13.07 -18.18 -0.48
N GLU A 120 -11.99 -17.44 -0.23
CA GLU A 120 -10.76 -17.96 0.38
C GLU A 120 -10.78 -17.88 1.93
N HIS A 121 -11.82 -17.27 2.51
CA HIS A 121 -11.89 -16.91 3.94
C HIS A 121 -10.63 -16.17 4.44
N SER A 122 -10.01 -15.39 3.55
CA SER A 122 -8.75 -14.68 3.78
C SER A 122 -8.97 -13.18 3.60
N TYR A 123 -9.10 -12.47 4.72
CA TYR A 123 -9.51 -11.06 4.71
C TYR A 123 -8.36 -10.06 4.78
N ASP A 124 -7.11 -10.51 4.91
CA ASP A 124 -5.95 -9.61 5.04
C ASP A 124 -5.79 -8.69 3.83
N GLY A 125 -5.96 -9.23 2.61
CA GLY A 125 -5.91 -8.44 1.37
C GLY A 125 -7.01 -7.39 1.30
N LEU A 126 -8.25 -7.78 1.66
CA LEU A 126 -9.37 -6.86 1.73
C LEU A 126 -9.13 -5.78 2.78
N LEU A 127 -8.61 -6.12 3.96
CA LEU A 127 -8.29 -5.16 5.01
C LEU A 127 -7.22 -4.15 4.55
N TRP A 128 -6.17 -4.59 3.86
CA TRP A 128 -5.19 -3.66 3.26
C TRP A 128 -5.81 -2.77 2.18
N THR A 129 -6.74 -3.30 1.39
CA THR A 129 -7.52 -2.53 0.41
C THR A 129 -8.35 -1.44 1.10
N LEU A 130 -9.07 -1.79 2.16
CA LEU A 130 -9.88 -0.83 2.94
C LEU A 130 -9.02 0.24 3.64
N ARG A 131 -7.88 -0.15 4.21
CA ARG A 131 -6.91 0.80 4.80
C ARG A 131 -6.42 1.80 3.76
N SER A 132 -6.13 1.33 2.55
CA SER A 132 -5.72 2.18 1.42
C SER A 132 -6.82 3.12 0.96
N LEU A 133 -8.04 2.61 0.80
CA LEU A 133 -9.21 3.40 0.43
C LEU A 133 -9.46 4.51 1.46
N ARG A 134 -9.40 4.21 2.76
CA ARG A 134 -9.53 5.24 3.81
C ARG A 134 -8.50 6.36 3.64
N LYS A 135 -7.25 6.03 3.30
CA LYS A 135 -6.20 7.05 3.08
C LYS A 135 -6.43 7.84 1.80
N LEU A 136 -6.85 7.18 0.72
CA LEU A 136 -7.23 7.83 -0.53
C LEU A 136 -8.40 8.81 -0.33
N PHE A 137 -9.39 8.46 0.49
CA PHE A 137 -10.51 9.35 0.80
C PHE A 137 -10.01 10.72 1.30
N PHE A 138 -9.13 10.74 2.31
CA PHE A 138 -8.58 12.00 2.82
C PHE A 138 -7.71 12.75 1.80
N LEU A 139 -6.99 12.04 0.92
CA LEU A 139 -6.15 12.66 -0.11
C LEU A 139 -6.93 13.23 -1.28
N LEU A 140 -8.10 12.64 -1.59
CA LEU A 140 -9.00 13.03 -2.67
C LEU A 140 -10.09 14.01 -2.22
N LEU A 141 -10.39 14.10 -0.93
CA LEU A 141 -11.41 15.01 -0.39
C LEU A 141 -11.23 16.47 -0.84
N PRO A 142 -10.02 17.08 -0.80
CA PRO A 142 -9.84 18.46 -1.26
C PRO A 142 -10.14 18.66 -2.75
N ILE A 143 -9.95 17.61 -3.55
CA ILE A 143 -10.20 17.63 -5.00
C ILE A 143 -11.70 17.67 -5.27
N VAL A 144 -12.48 16.87 -4.53
CA VAL A 144 -13.94 16.83 -4.64
C VAL A 144 -14.58 18.11 -4.08
N SER A 145 -14.00 18.68 -3.01
CA SER A 145 -14.51 19.91 -2.38
C SER A 145 -14.25 21.19 -3.18
N GLY A 146 -13.56 21.12 -4.31
CA GLY A 146 -13.34 22.28 -5.19
C GLY A 146 -12.31 23.29 -4.68
N GLU A 147 -11.44 22.93 -3.74
CA GLU A 147 -10.34 23.81 -3.30
C GLU A 147 -9.28 23.95 -4.42
N LYS A 148 -9.46 24.97 -5.27
CA LYS A 148 -8.44 25.58 -6.15
C LYS A 148 -7.53 24.61 -6.93
N VAL A 149 -8.06 23.52 -7.46
CA VAL A 149 -7.37 22.73 -8.50
C VAL A 149 -8.06 23.02 -9.83
N SER A 150 -7.41 23.82 -10.68
CA SER A 150 -7.82 23.94 -12.09
C SER A 150 -7.74 22.54 -12.70
N PRO A 151 -8.87 21.93 -13.11
CA PRO A 151 -8.85 20.57 -13.62
C PRO A 151 -8.22 20.59 -15.01
N LYS A 152 -7.17 19.79 -15.22
CA LYS A 152 -6.70 19.49 -16.59
C LYS A 152 -7.75 18.74 -17.42
N SER A 153 -8.77 18.15 -16.78
CA SER A 153 -9.93 17.55 -17.46
C SER A 153 -11.10 17.30 -16.49
N PRO A 154 -12.29 17.90 -16.71
CA PRO A 154 -13.47 17.70 -15.86
C PRO A 154 -14.01 16.26 -15.89
N SER A 155 -13.70 15.49 -16.93
CA SER A 155 -14.14 14.09 -17.08
C SER A 155 -13.53 13.13 -16.04
N THR A 156 -12.35 13.43 -15.50
CA THR A 156 -11.67 12.58 -14.51
C THR A 156 -12.20 12.82 -13.10
N LEU A 157 -12.65 14.05 -12.80
CA LEU A 157 -13.19 14.45 -11.50
C LEU A 157 -14.53 13.75 -11.22
N ASN A 158 -15.39 13.66 -12.24
CA ASN A 158 -16.69 13.01 -12.14
C ASN A 158 -16.59 11.52 -11.78
N LYS A 159 -15.45 10.87 -12.02
CA LYS A 159 -15.25 9.44 -11.70
C LYS A 159 -15.09 9.17 -10.21
N ILE A 160 -14.67 10.15 -9.41
CA ILE A 160 -14.39 9.94 -7.99
C ILE A 160 -15.66 9.59 -7.20
N PRO A 161 -16.77 10.36 -7.30
CA PRO A 161 -18.02 9.98 -6.65
C PRO A 161 -18.55 8.62 -7.08
N TRP A 162 -18.50 8.31 -8.39
CA TRP A 162 -18.94 7.01 -8.90
C TRP A 162 -18.10 5.85 -8.36
N GLY A 163 -16.77 6.02 -8.28
CA GLY A 163 -15.89 5.01 -7.68
C GLY A 163 -16.23 4.76 -6.21
N TRP A 164 -16.50 5.80 -5.42
CA TRP A 164 -16.92 5.63 -4.03
C TRP A 164 -18.28 4.95 -3.91
N LEU A 165 -19.20 5.25 -4.81
CA LEU A 165 -20.49 4.56 -4.89
C LEU A 165 -20.32 3.07 -5.21
N THR A 166 -19.39 2.71 -6.10
CA THR A 166 -19.04 1.30 -6.37
C THR A 166 -18.51 0.61 -5.12
N VAL A 167 -17.54 1.23 -4.43
CA VAL A 167 -16.98 0.68 -3.18
C VAL A 167 -18.07 0.49 -2.12
N TRP A 168 -18.91 1.52 -1.91
CA TRP A 168 -20.03 1.47 -0.98
C TRP A 168 -21.01 0.34 -1.32
N SER A 169 -21.44 0.25 -2.58
CA SER A 169 -22.35 -0.79 -3.04
C SER A 169 -21.79 -2.18 -2.75
N CYS A 170 -20.54 -2.45 -3.14
CA CYS A 170 -19.89 -3.72 -2.87
C CYS A 170 -19.84 -4.02 -1.36
N LEU A 171 -19.46 -3.05 -0.52
CA LEU A 171 -19.41 -3.23 0.93
C LEU A 171 -20.77 -3.59 1.53
N VAL A 172 -21.83 -2.87 1.15
CA VAL A 172 -23.18 -3.11 1.66
C VAL A 172 -23.67 -4.51 1.28
N HIS A 173 -23.46 -4.93 0.03
CA HIS A 173 -23.80 -6.29 -0.41
C HIS A 173 -22.90 -7.35 0.23
N GLY A 174 -21.69 -6.97 0.65
CA GLY A 174 -20.74 -7.80 1.40
C GLY A 174 -21.03 -7.92 2.89
N LEU A 175 -21.84 -7.06 3.49
CA LEU A 175 -22.11 -7.05 4.94
C LEU A 175 -22.56 -8.42 5.49
N PRO A 176 -23.49 -9.14 4.84
CA PRO A 176 -23.91 -10.47 5.30
C PRO A 176 -22.79 -11.53 5.29
N MET A 177 -21.73 -11.31 4.52
CA MET A 177 -20.59 -12.24 4.46
C MET A 177 -19.76 -12.16 5.74
N PHE A 178 -19.63 -10.98 6.35
CA PHE A 178 -18.88 -10.79 7.59
C PHE A 178 -19.61 -11.32 8.82
N SER A 179 -20.94 -11.44 8.79
CA SER A 179 -21.72 -11.99 9.91
C SER A 179 -21.61 -13.51 10.06
N ASN A 180 -21.14 -14.21 9.03
CA ASN A 180 -20.98 -15.67 9.05
C ASN A 180 -19.57 -16.14 9.47
N VAL A 181 -18.66 -15.20 9.75
CA VAL A 181 -17.32 -15.49 10.28
C VAL A 181 -17.44 -15.59 11.81
N SER A 182 -17.95 -16.73 12.29
CA SER A 182 -18.05 -17.09 13.71
C SER A 182 -17.14 -18.26 14.04
#